data_AF-A0A662LHF1-F1
#
_entry.id   AF-A0A662LHF1-F1
#
_cell.length_a   1.000
_cell.length_b   1.000
_cell.length_c   1.000
_cell.angle_alpha   90.00
_cell.angle_beta   90.00
_cell.angle_gamma   90.00
#
_symmetry.space_group_name_H-M   'P 1'
#
loop_
_entity.id
_entity.type
_entity.pdbx_description
1 polymer ?
#
loop_
_entity_poly.entity_id
_entity_poly.type
_entity_poly.pdbx_seq_one_letter_code
_entity_poly.pdbx_strand_id
1 'polypeptide(L)'
;MEEELFEKPKIFSIKTQIGKEQNVAELIRGRIKKTHDKNVLSVLVTPELRGYVFVEAYKADEVRKMIRTISYVRGMLDGNIPIEEIERFLVPASSVEKITEGDIVEMISGPFKGEMAKVTHIDKSKEEITVELFDSVVPIPITVRGDQVRVVRRKEEE
;
A
#
# COMPACT_ATOMS: atom_id res chain seq x y z
N MET A 1 4.59 20.83 -34.25
CA MET A 1 5.75 19.94 -34.08
C MET A 1 6.63 20.54 -32.99
N GLU A 2 6.26 20.27 -31.73
CA GLU A 2 7.02 20.67 -30.53
C GLU A 2 7.02 19.48 -29.54
N GLU A 3 6.93 18.25 -30.06
CA GLU A 3 7.16 17.03 -29.29
C GLU A 3 8.59 16.54 -29.54
N GLU A 4 9.56 17.43 -29.36
CA GLU A 4 10.98 17.03 -29.33
C GLU A 4 11.48 17.03 -27.89
N LEU A 5 11.82 15.82 -27.42
CA LEU A 5 12.94 15.52 -26.51
C LEU A 5 12.77 15.75 -25.00
N PHE A 6 11.61 15.46 -24.42
CA PHE A 6 11.61 14.96 -23.03
C PHE A 6 11.70 13.44 -23.06
N GLU A 7 12.80 12.87 -22.57
CA GLU A 7 12.86 11.44 -22.24
C GLU A 7 11.63 11.13 -21.40
N LYS A 8 10.80 10.17 -21.83
CA LYS A 8 9.68 9.74 -20.98
C LYS A 8 10.25 9.08 -19.73
N PRO A 9 9.76 9.43 -18.53
CA PRO A 9 10.22 8.79 -17.32
C PRO A 9 9.87 7.30 -17.38
N LYS A 10 10.72 6.51 -16.75
CA LYS A 10 10.59 5.06 -16.67
C LYS A 10 10.65 4.66 -15.20
N ILE A 11 10.02 3.53 -14.89
CA ILE A 11 9.99 3.00 -13.53
C ILE A 11 11.09 1.95 -13.39
N PHE A 12 11.92 2.08 -12.37
CA PHE A 12 13.03 1.19 -12.07
C PHE A 12 12.82 0.48 -10.74
N SER A 13 13.17 -0.81 -10.69
CA SER A 13 13.11 -1.61 -9.46
C SER A 13 14.41 -1.55 -8.69
N ILE A 14 14.33 -1.08 -7.44
CA ILE A 14 15.44 -1.10 -6.49
C ILE A 14 15.22 -2.25 -5.52
N LYS A 15 16.11 -3.24 -5.54
CA LYS A 15 16.12 -4.34 -4.58
C LYS A 15 16.64 -3.83 -3.24
N THR A 16 15.95 -4.16 -2.16
CA THR A 16 16.28 -3.74 -0.81
C THR A 16 16.35 -4.94 0.14
N GLN A 17 16.81 -4.70 1.37
CA GLN A 17 16.60 -5.63 2.46
C GLN A 17 15.11 -5.64 2.84
N ILE A 18 14.53 -6.83 2.95
CA ILE A 18 13.13 -7.02 3.37
C ILE A 18 12.86 -6.32 4.71
N GLY A 19 11.78 -5.54 4.77
CA GLY A 19 11.37 -4.75 5.92
C GLY A 19 12.09 -3.42 6.08
N LYS A 20 12.92 -3.02 5.11
CA LYS A 20 13.62 -1.72 5.07
C LYS A 20 13.22 -0.85 3.86
N GLU A 21 12.15 -1.21 3.16
CA GLU A 21 11.66 -0.54 1.95
C GLU A 21 11.34 0.93 2.22
N GLN A 22 10.56 1.21 3.28
CA GLN A 22 10.21 2.57 3.69
C GLN A 22 11.45 3.40 4.07
N ASN A 23 12.41 2.78 4.77
CA ASN A 23 13.65 3.45 5.16
C ASN A 23 14.49 3.81 3.93
N VAL A 24 14.58 2.91 2.94
CA VAL A 24 15.28 3.17 1.69
C VAL A 24 14.62 4.31 0.92
N ALA A 25 13.28 4.32 0.81
CA ALA A 25 12.55 5.41 0.17
C ALA A 25 12.81 6.77 0.84
N GLU A 26 12.86 6.80 2.18
CA GLU A 26 13.19 8.01 2.93
C GLU A 26 14.63 8.48 2.70
N LEU A 27 15.60 7.55 2.64
CA LEU A 27 16.99 7.88 2.31
C LEU A 27 17.15 8.41 0.88
N ILE A 28 16.42 7.84 -0.09
CA ILE A 28 16.36 8.35 -1.47
C ILE A 28 15.81 9.77 -1.46
N ARG A 29 14.67 10.01 -0.80
CA ARG A 29 14.06 11.35 -0.65
C ARG A 29 15.03 12.35 -0.02
N GLY A 30 15.71 11.98 1.05
CA GLY A 30 16.70 12.82 1.72
C GLY A 30 17.87 13.19 0.81
N ARG A 31 18.34 12.23 -0.01
CA ARG A 31 19.39 12.48 -0.99
C ARG A 31 18.93 13.44 -2.10
N ILE A 32 17.75 13.22 -2.68
CA ILE A 32 17.15 14.09 -3.71
C ILE A 32 17.08 15.53 -3.21
N LYS A 33 16.58 15.74 -1.99
CA LYS A 33 16.51 17.08 -1.36
C LYS A 33 17.89 17.72 -1.20
N LYS A 34 18.90 16.94 -0.78
CA LYS A 34 20.26 17.44 -0.57
C LYS A 34 20.96 17.81 -1.88
N THR A 35 20.79 17.00 -2.93
CA THR A 35 21.48 17.20 -4.22
C THR A 35 20.69 18.03 -5.21
N HIS A 36 19.44 18.41 -4.89
CA HIS A 36 18.50 19.05 -5.82
C HIS A 36 18.35 18.26 -7.13
N ASP A 37 18.30 16.93 -6.98
CA ASP A 37 18.16 16.01 -8.11
C ASP A 37 16.79 16.22 -8.78
N LYS A 38 16.81 16.40 -10.10
CA LYS A 38 15.60 16.53 -10.95
C LYS A 38 15.36 15.30 -11.83
N ASN A 39 16.20 14.27 -11.68
CA ASN A 39 16.12 13.05 -12.44
C ASN A 39 15.03 12.12 -11.89
N VAL A 40 14.88 12.04 -10.57
CA VAL A 40 13.83 11.23 -9.91
C VAL A 40 12.56 12.06 -9.70
N LEU A 41 11.44 11.49 -10.12
CA LEU A 41 10.11 12.11 -10.02
C LEU A 41 9.33 11.59 -8.82
N SER A 42 9.32 10.27 -8.63
CA SER A 42 8.55 9.63 -7.58
C SER A 42 9.24 8.37 -7.06
N VAL A 43 8.86 7.97 -5.84
CA VAL A 43 9.30 6.73 -5.19
C VAL A 43 8.07 6.05 -4.61
N LEU A 44 7.82 4.81 -5.00
CA LEU A 44 6.70 4.00 -4.53
C LEU A 44 7.20 2.85 -3.65
N VAL A 45 6.56 2.72 -2.50
CA VAL A 45 6.66 1.58 -1.60
C VAL A 45 5.27 0.99 -1.48
N THR A 46 5.13 -0.30 -1.80
CA THR A 46 3.88 -1.06 -1.70
C THR A 46 4.07 -2.18 -0.68
N PRO A 47 3.14 -2.37 0.27
CA PRO A 47 3.23 -3.46 1.24
C PRO A 47 3.12 -4.86 0.60
N GLU A 48 2.51 -4.97 -0.58
CA GLU A 48 2.35 -6.21 -1.34
C GLU A 48 3.68 -6.73 -1.92
N LEU A 49 4.64 -5.84 -2.24
CA LEU A 49 5.93 -6.20 -2.84
C LEU A 49 7.10 -5.96 -1.87
N ARG A 50 7.31 -6.93 -0.99
CA ARG A 50 8.42 -6.91 -0.03
C ARG A 50 9.79 -7.04 -0.71
N GLY A 51 10.77 -6.31 -0.18
CA GLY A 51 12.15 -6.30 -0.64
C GLY A 51 12.41 -5.42 -1.86
N TYR A 52 11.44 -4.59 -2.27
CA TYR A 52 11.55 -3.74 -3.44
C TYR A 52 11.03 -2.32 -3.18
N VAL A 53 11.62 -1.36 -3.88
CA VAL A 53 11.18 0.03 -3.96
C VAL A 53 11.19 0.41 -5.44
N PHE A 54 10.15 1.10 -5.91
CA PHE A 54 10.05 1.53 -7.30
C PHE A 54 10.38 3.01 -7.41
N VAL A 55 11.22 3.37 -8.38
CA VAL A 55 11.67 4.74 -8.59
C VAL A 55 11.34 5.15 -10.01
N GLU A 56 10.53 6.19 -10.16
CA GLU A 56 10.24 6.81 -11.45
C GLU A 56 11.29 7.87 -11.76
N ALA A 57 11.99 7.74 -12.88
CA ALA A 57 13.06 8.66 -13.24
C ALA A 57 13.31 8.74 -14.76
N TYR A 58 13.98 9.79 -15.20
CA TYR A 58 14.36 9.98 -16.60
C TYR A 58 15.54 9.08 -17.01
N LYS A 59 16.62 9.09 -16.21
CA LYS A 59 17.89 8.44 -16.53
C LYS A 59 18.24 7.36 -15.52
N ALA A 60 18.28 6.12 -16.01
CA ALA A 60 18.59 4.93 -15.21
C ALA A 60 19.98 4.99 -14.56
N ASP A 61 20.98 5.52 -15.27
CA ASP A 61 22.37 5.54 -14.78
C ASP A 61 22.56 6.49 -13.61
N GLU A 62 21.83 7.60 -13.57
CA GLU A 62 21.84 8.52 -12.44
C GLU A 62 21.17 7.87 -11.21
N VAL A 63 20.08 7.11 -11.40
CA VAL A 63 19.50 6.28 -10.32
C VAL A 63 20.51 5.27 -9.82
N ARG A 64 21.18 4.51 -10.71
CA ARG A 64 22.23 3.54 -10.34
C ARG A 64 23.36 4.17 -9.53
N LYS A 65 23.82 5.37 -9.91
CA LYS A 65 24.87 6.09 -9.17
C LYS A 65 24.38 6.49 -7.77
N MET A 66 23.17 7.04 -7.68
CA MET A 66 22.60 7.54 -6.44
C MET A 66 22.44 6.43 -5.39
N ILE A 67 21.89 5.28 -5.79
CA ILE A 67 21.52 4.20 -4.86
C ILE A 67 22.73 3.42 -4.31
N ARG A 68 23.91 3.48 -4.95
CA ARG A 68 25.12 2.73 -4.55
C ARG A 68 25.57 3.01 -3.13
N THR A 69 25.29 4.20 -2.62
CA THR A 69 25.71 4.65 -1.29
C THR A 69 24.55 4.71 -0.29
N ILE A 70 23.38 4.18 -0.65
CA ILE A 70 22.21 4.13 0.22
C ILE A 70 22.20 2.80 0.97
N SER A 71 22.15 2.86 2.30
CA SER A 71 22.06 1.67 3.16
C SER A 71 20.84 0.81 2.81
N TYR A 72 20.97 -0.51 3.01
CA TYR A 72 19.93 -1.52 2.76
C TYR A 72 19.58 -1.77 1.29
N VAL A 73 20.08 -0.96 0.35
CA VAL A 73 19.96 -1.25 -1.08
C VAL A 73 20.86 -2.43 -1.45
N ARG A 74 20.34 -3.33 -2.28
CA ARG A 74 21.04 -4.51 -2.81
C ARG A 74 21.33 -4.39 -4.31
N GLY A 75 20.77 -3.40 -4.98
CA GLY A 75 21.02 -3.09 -6.39
C GLY A 75 19.74 -2.65 -7.11
N MET A 76 19.89 -2.27 -8.37
CA MET A 76 18.77 -2.04 -9.29
C MET A 76 18.64 -3.26 -10.20
N LEU A 77 17.41 -3.71 -10.46
CA LEU A 77 17.18 -4.72 -11.48
C LEU A 77 17.39 -4.13 -12.88
N ASP A 78 17.75 -4.97 -13.84
CA ASP A 78 17.87 -4.54 -15.23
C ASP A 78 16.50 -4.37 -15.88
N GLY A 79 16.43 -3.43 -16.82
CA GLY A 79 15.18 -3.04 -17.48
C GLY A 79 14.36 -2.02 -16.69
N ASN A 80 13.26 -1.60 -17.29
CA ASN A 80 12.24 -0.78 -16.66
C ASN A 80 10.93 -1.56 -16.54
N ILE A 81 10.08 -1.13 -15.63
CA ILE A 81 8.76 -1.69 -15.43
C ILE A 81 7.74 -0.82 -16.20
N PRO A 82 6.84 -1.42 -16.98
CA PRO A 82 5.71 -0.71 -17.59
C PRO A 82 4.70 -0.31 -16.52
N ILE A 83 4.04 0.84 -16.67
CA ILE A 83 3.16 1.41 -15.64
C ILE A 83 2.01 0.45 -15.28
N GLU A 84 1.52 -0.32 -16.25
CA GLU A 84 0.45 -1.31 -16.17
C GLU A 84 0.75 -2.41 -15.13
N GLU A 85 2.02 -2.72 -14.87
CA GLU A 85 2.40 -3.68 -13.82
C GLU A 85 2.33 -3.08 -12.41
N ILE A 86 2.40 -1.75 -12.30
CA ILE A 86 2.39 -0.99 -11.05
C ILE A 86 0.99 -0.50 -10.67
N GLU A 87 0.11 -0.24 -11.65
CA GLU A 87 -1.23 0.34 -11.44
C GLU A 87 -2.04 -0.34 -10.33
N ARG A 88 -2.02 -1.67 -10.28
CA ARG A 88 -2.74 -2.45 -9.25
C ARG A 88 -2.29 -2.19 -7.81
N PHE A 89 -1.09 -1.61 -7.63
CA PHE A 89 -0.55 -1.23 -6.31
C PHE A 89 -0.77 0.25 -5.99
N LEU A 90 -1.21 1.06 -6.96
CA LEU A 90 -1.57 2.47 -6.74
C LEU A 90 -2.97 2.61 -6.15
N VAL A 91 -3.78 1.56 -6.26
CA VAL A 91 -5.10 1.47 -5.63
C VAL A 91 -4.98 0.51 -4.45
N PRO A 92 -5.07 1.00 -3.20
CA PRO A 92 -5.15 0.13 -2.04
C PRO A 92 -6.35 -0.82 -2.22
N ALA A 93 -6.16 -2.12 -2.02
CA ALA A 93 -7.28 -3.05 -1.96
C ALA A 93 -8.23 -2.59 -0.84
N SER A 94 -9.51 -2.40 -1.14
CA SER A 94 -10.40 -1.77 -0.16
C SER A 94 -10.53 -2.68 1.06
N SER A 95 -10.38 -2.09 2.24
CA SER A 95 -10.43 -2.83 3.50
C SER A 95 -11.77 -3.54 3.73
N VAL A 96 -12.83 -3.07 3.05
CA VAL A 96 -14.18 -3.64 3.09
C VAL A 96 -14.52 -4.49 1.87
N GLU A 97 -13.64 -4.60 0.88
CA GLU A 97 -13.93 -5.29 -0.39
C GLU A 97 -14.28 -6.78 -0.20
N LYS A 98 -13.70 -7.40 0.83
CA LYS A 98 -13.84 -8.83 1.14
C LYS A 98 -14.88 -9.11 2.23
N ILE A 99 -15.62 -8.09 2.67
CA ILE A 99 -16.62 -8.19 3.73
C ILE A 99 -18.00 -8.12 3.09
N THR A 100 -18.91 -8.98 3.53
CA THR A 100 -20.31 -9.01 3.09
C THR A 100 -21.25 -8.73 4.26
N GLU A 101 -22.39 -8.11 3.99
CA GLU A 101 -23.45 -7.98 4.99
C GLU A 101 -23.91 -9.36 5.47
N GLY A 102 -23.90 -9.56 6.78
CA GLY A 102 -24.16 -10.82 7.46
C GLY A 102 -22.93 -11.64 7.82
N ASP A 103 -21.72 -11.26 7.36
CA ASP A 103 -20.48 -11.90 7.80
C ASP A 103 -20.26 -11.70 9.31
N ILE A 104 -19.59 -12.68 9.92
CA ILE A 104 -19.14 -12.59 11.31
C ILE A 104 -17.68 -12.16 11.30
N VAL A 105 -17.42 -11.05 11.97
CA VAL A 105 -16.09 -10.45 12.07
C VAL A 105 -15.64 -10.37 13.53
N GLU A 106 -14.34 -10.46 13.73
CA GLU A 106 -13.69 -10.18 15.01
C GLU A 106 -13.06 -8.79 14.93
N MET A 107 -13.27 -8.00 15.98
CA MET A 107 -12.64 -6.69 16.15
C MET A 107 -11.16 -6.88 16.51
N ILE A 108 -10.22 -6.43 15.68
CA ILE A 108 -8.77 -6.63 15.92
C ILE A 108 -8.09 -5.42 16.59
N SER A 109 -8.78 -4.28 16.65
CA SER A 109 -8.27 -3.04 17.25
C SER A 109 -9.40 -2.20 17.88
N GLY A 110 -9.03 -1.14 18.59
CA GLY A 110 -10.00 -0.27 19.25
C GLY A 110 -10.51 -0.81 20.59
N PRO A 111 -11.50 -0.15 21.20
CA PRO A 111 -12.02 -0.50 22.52
C PRO A 111 -12.74 -1.85 22.59
N PHE A 112 -13.22 -2.35 21.44
CA PHE A 112 -13.94 -3.62 21.32
C PHE A 112 -13.05 -4.77 20.83
N LYS A 113 -11.72 -4.64 20.91
CA LYS A 113 -10.79 -5.65 20.41
C LYS A 113 -11.04 -7.02 21.07
N GLY A 114 -11.16 -8.06 20.25
CA GLY A 114 -11.44 -9.44 20.64
C GLY A 114 -12.92 -9.80 20.61
N GLU A 115 -13.81 -8.81 20.51
CA GLU A 115 -15.25 -9.04 20.41
C GLU A 115 -15.64 -9.53 19.02
N MET A 116 -16.68 -10.36 18.99
CA MET A 116 -17.30 -10.85 17.77
C MET A 116 -18.51 -9.99 17.41
N ALA A 117 -18.67 -9.67 16.14
CA ALA A 117 -19.76 -8.87 15.64
C ALA A 117 -20.29 -9.38 14.32
N LYS A 118 -21.56 -9.09 14.02
CA LYS A 118 -22.19 -9.35 12.73
C LYS A 118 -22.24 -8.07 11.92
N VAL A 119 -21.82 -8.13 10.66
CA VAL A 119 -21.88 -6.98 9.75
C VAL A 119 -23.32 -6.73 9.32
N THR A 120 -23.81 -5.51 9.51
CA THR A 120 -25.18 -5.11 9.11
C THR A 120 -25.21 -4.20 7.92
N HIS A 121 -24.20 -3.33 7.75
CA HIS A 121 -24.12 -2.41 6.63
C HIS A 121 -22.67 -2.13 6.22
N ILE A 122 -22.43 -1.86 4.95
CA ILE A 122 -21.10 -1.56 4.40
C ILE A 122 -21.15 -0.27 3.57
N ASP A 123 -20.39 0.74 3.98
CA ASP A 123 -20.13 1.95 3.21
C ASP A 123 -18.78 1.82 2.49
N LYS A 124 -18.83 1.36 1.24
CA LYS A 124 -17.63 1.21 0.40
C LYS A 124 -16.96 2.54 0.05
N SER A 125 -17.69 3.65 0.10
CA SER A 125 -17.14 4.97 -0.25
C SER A 125 -16.25 5.53 0.87
N LYS A 126 -16.58 5.19 2.13
CA LYS A 126 -15.84 5.61 3.32
C LYS A 126 -14.92 4.53 3.89
N GLU A 127 -14.98 3.32 3.33
CA GLU A 127 -14.31 2.13 3.87
C GLU A 127 -14.70 1.83 5.32
N GLU A 128 -15.98 2.05 5.63
CA GLU A 128 -16.58 1.82 6.95
C GLU A 128 -17.60 0.70 6.90
N ILE A 129 -17.72 -0.04 7.99
CA ILE A 129 -18.75 -1.05 8.20
C ILE A 129 -19.50 -0.75 9.49
N THR A 130 -20.79 -1.04 9.48
CA THR A 130 -21.61 -1.05 10.69
C THR A 130 -21.76 -2.49 11.16
N VAL A 131 -21.48 -2.73 12.43
CA VAL A 131 -21.52 -4.05 13.05
C VAL A 131 -22.37 -4.05 14.31
N GLU A 132 -22.95 -5.22 14.62
CA GLU A 132 -23.67 -5.49 15.86
C GLU A 132 -22.90 -6.53 16.68
N LEU A 133 -22.55 -6.20 17.93
CA LEU A 133 -21.79 -7.08 18.82
C LEU A 133 -22.67 -8.24 19.33
N PHE A 134 -22.09 -9.43 19.49
CA PHE A 134 -22.83 -10.58 20.04
C PHE A 134 -23.00 -10.51 21.57
N ASP A 135 -22.03 -9.97 22.31
CA ASP A 135 -22.04 -9.98 23.78
C ASP A 135 -22.87 -8.83 24.40
N SER A 136 -23.53 -8.03 23.56
CA SER A 136 -24.38 -6.93 24.02
C SER A 136 -25.83 -7.36 24.26
N VAL A 137 -26.32 -7.12 25.48
CA VAL A 137 -27.73 -7.39 25.90
C VAL A 137 -28.75 -6.67 25.01
N VAL A 138 -28.34 -5.56 24.37
CA VAL A 138 -29.11 -4.80 23.39
C VAL A 138 -28.23 -4.60 22.14
N PRO A 139 -28.72 -4.84 20.92
CA PRO A 139 -27.93 -4.62 19.71
C PRO A 139 -27.68 -3.13 19.53
N ILE A 140 -26.43 -2.71 19.71
CA ILE A 140 -25.98 -1.34 19.45
C ILE A 140 -25.19 -1.38 18.13
N PRO A 141 -25.65 -0.70 17.07
CA PRO A 141 -24.88 -0.60 15.83
C PRO A 141 -23.68 0.32 16.04
N ILE A 142 -22.49 -0.18 15.70
CA ILE A 142 -21.23 0.58 15.79
C ILE A 142 -20.61 0.65 14.41
N THR A 143 -20.23 1.85 13.98
CA THR A 143 -19.50 2.06 12.72
C THR A 143 -18.00 2.07 12.97
N VAL A 144 -17.27 1.24 12.26
CA VAL A 144 -15.82 1.05 12.36
C VAL A 144 -15.20 0.98 10.98
N ARG A 145 -13.89 1.22 10.87
CA ARG A 145 -13.19 1.07 9.59
C ARG A 145 -12.98 -0.41 9.26
N GLY A 146 -13.02 -0.75 7.98
CA GLY A 146 -12.85 -2.14 7.51
C GLY A 146 -11.52 -2.78 7.92
N ASP A 147 -10.46 -1.98 8.11
CA ASP A 147 -9.14 -2.45 8.52
C ASP A 147 -9.04 -2.78 10.02
N GLN A 148 -10.06 -2.44 10.81
CA GLN A 148 -10.14 -2.73 12.24
C GLN A 148 -10.79 -4.07 12.54
N VAL A 149 -11.21 -4.81 11.51
CA VAL A 149 -11.90 -6.09 11.66
C VAL A 149 -11.26 -7.21 10.85
N ARG A 150 -11.53 -8.45 11.26
CA ARG A 150 -11.11 -9.66 10.57
C ARG A 150 -12.30 -10.58 10.39
N VAL A 151 -12.58 -11.01 9.16
CA VAL A 151 -13.66 -11.98 8.88
C VAL A 151 -13.30 -13.34 9.50
N VAL A 152 -14.21 -13.88 10.31
CA VAL A 152 -14.09 -15.19 10.98
C VAL A 152 -14.97 -16.23 10.30
N ARG A 153 -16.19 -15.85 9.90
CA ARG A 153 -17.11 -16.71 9.14
C ARG A 153 -17.82 -15.89 8.07
N ARG A 154 -17.96 -16.49 6.89
CA ARG A 154 -18.70 -15.90 5.77
C ARG A 154 -20.12 -16.41 5.77
N LYS A 155 -21.06 -15.57 5.34
CA LYS A 155 -22.47 -15.92 5.18
C LYS A 155 -22.72 -17.13 4.25
N GLU A 156 -21.81 -17.40 3.32
CA GLU A 156 -21.93 -18.49 2.34
C GLU A 156 -21.63 -19.90 2.91
N GLU A 157 -21.15 -20.00 4.16
CA GLU A 157 -20.88 -21.29 4.82
C GLU A 157 -22.07 -21.82 5.66
N GLU A 158 -23.29 -21.30 5.43
CA GLU A 158 -24.56 -21.86 5.94
C GLU A 158 -25.37 -22.57 4.85
#